data_AF-A0A7W3XU26-F1
#
_entry.id   AF-A0A7W3XU26-F1
#
_cell.length_a   1.000
_cell.length_b   1.000
_cell.length_c   1.000
_cell.angle_alpha   90.00
_cell.angle_beta   90.00
_cell.angle_gamma   90.00
#
_symmetry.space_group_name_H-M   'P 1'
#
loop_
_entity.id
_entity.type
_entity.pdbx_description
1 polymer ?
#
loop_
_entity_poly.entity_id
_entity_poly.type
_entity_poly.pdbx_seq_one_letter_code
_entity_poly.pdbx_strand_id
1 'polypeptide(L)' 'MTDFEFQIENFMLYCTSRNLAKKTLSSYEQTLRLFGAYLRDHFEIEDAKKVQSGHIRQFAPLRNIHLVNRR' A
#
# COMPACT_ATOMS: atom_id res chain seq x y z
N MET A 1 5.76 -11.29 -9.13
CA MET A 1 4.67 -10.30 -9.07
C MET A 1 3.55 -10.95 -8.30
N THR A 2 3.30 -10.48 -7.07
CA THR A 2 2.20 -10.95 -6.21
C THR A 2 0.85 -10.42 -6.70
N ASP A 3 -0.26 -11.01 -6.27
CA ASP A 3 -1.60 -10.44 -6.54
C ASP A 3 -1.67 -9.01 -5.98
N PHE A 4 -1.13 -8.78 -4.79
CA PHE A 4 -1.11 -7.45 -4.18
C PHE A 4 -0.39 -6.40 -5.04
N GLU A 5 0.80 -6.73 -5.59
CA GLU A 5 1.54 -5.85 -6.50
C GLU A 5 0.73 -5.54 -7.76
N PHE A 6 0.07 -6.54 -8.35
CA PHE A 6 -0.80 -6.35 -9.51
C PHE A 6 -1.99 -5.41 -9.20
N GLN A 7 -2.61 -5.55 -8.03
CA GLN A 7 -3.68 -4.64 -7.60
C GLN A 7 -3.18 -3.20 -7.42
N ILE A 8 -1.96 -3.01 -6.91
CA ILE A 8 -1.35 -1.68 -6.80
C ILE A 8 -1.19 -1.06 -8.19
N GLU A 9 -0.63 -1.78 -9.15
CA GLU A 9 -0.43 -1.28 -10.51
C GLU A 9 -1.75 -0.88 -11.18
N ASN A 10 -2.79 -1.72 -11.07
CA ASN A 10 -4.13 -1.40 -11.58
C ASN A 10 -4.71 -0.15 -10.92
N PHE A 11 -4.54 0.00 -9.61
CA PHE A 11 -5.00 1.19 -8.89
C PHE A 11 -4.23 2.45 -9.33
N MET A 12 -2.92 2.34 -9.56
CA MET A 12 -2.08 3.44 -10.05
C MET A 12 -2.45 3.86 -11.48
N LEU A 13 -2.78 2.90 -12.35
CA LEU A 13 -3.29 3.17 -13.69
C LEU A 13 -4.64 3.93 -13.63
N TYR A 14 -5.56 3.50 -12.76
CA TYR A 14 -6.81 4.22 -12.50
C TYR A 14 -6.55 5.64 -12.00
N CYS A 15 -5.67 5.82 -11.03
CA CYS A 15 -5.34 7.14 -10.50
C CYS A 15 -4.75 8.07 -11.56
N THR A 16 -3.94 7.51 -12.47
CA THR A 16 -3.34 8.24 -13.59
C THR A 16 -4.41 8.67 -14.60
N SER A 17 -5.36 7.80 -14.96
CA SER A 17 -6.46 8.14 -15.87
C SER A 17 -7.42 9.21 -15.30
N ARG A 18 -7.42 9.39 -13.97
CA ARG A 18 -8.14 10.45 -13.26
C ARG A 18 -7.34 11.76 -13.14
N ASN A 19 -6.18 11.86 -13.79
CA ASN A 19 -5.27 13.01 -13.76
C ASN A 19 -4.89 13.44 -12.33
N LEU A 20 -4.70 12.49 -11.41
CA LEU A 20 -4.22 12.82 -10.08
C LEU A 20 -2.79 13.41 -10.14
N ALA A 21 -2.53 14.39 -9.29
CA ALA A 21 -1.23 15.04 -9.24
C ALA A 21 -0.11 14.04 -8.94
N LYS A 22 1.08 14.25 -9.51
CA LYS A 22 2.26 13.38 -9.32
C LYS A 22 2.57 13.12 -7.84
N LYS A 23 2.43 14.13 -6.97
CA LYS A 23 2.64 13.95 -5.52
C LYS A 23 1.65 12.97 -4.89
N THR A 24 0.40 12.99 -5.34
CA THR A 24 -0.67 12.11 -4.85
C THR A 24 -0.40 10.68 -5.29
N LEU A 25 -0.04 10.49 -6.57
CA LEU A 25 0.35 9.19 -7.11
C LEU A 25 1.51 8.58 -6.30
N SER A 26 2.58 9.34 -6.11
CA SER A 26 3.75 8.90 -5.35
C SER A 26 3.40 8.55 -3.90
N SER A 27 2.58 9.37 -3.24
CA SER A 27 2.14 9.11 -1.85
C SER A 27 1.29 7.84 -1.74
N TYR A 28 0.40 7.59 -2.71
CA TYR A 28 -0.45 6.40 -2.73
C TYR A 28 0.37 5.15 -2.97
N GLU A 29 1.19 5.14 -4.02
CA GLU A 29 2.04 4.00 -4.37
C GLU A 29 2.97 3.63 -3.22
N GLN A 30 3.66 4.61 -2.64
CA GLN A 30 4.55 4.38 -1.50
C GLN A 30 3.82 3.76 -0.31
N THR A 31 2.66 4.30 0.05
CA THR A 31 1.87 3.81 1.19
C THR A 31 1.38 2.39 0.94
N LEU A 32 0.90 2.09 -0.26
CA LEU A 32 0.41 0.76 -0.62
C LEU A 32 1.53 -0.27 -0.68
N ARG A 33 2.70 0.07 -1.22
CA ARG A 33 3.87 -0.82 -1.22
C ARG A 33 4.35 -1.14 0.21
N LEU A 34 4.39 -0.14 1.09
CA LEU A 34 4.70 -0.35 2.51
C LEU A 34 3.66 -1.24 3.19
N PHE A 35 2.39 -1.06 2.88
CA PHE A 35 1.32 -1.90 3.42
C PHE A 35 1.41 -3.35 2.92
N GLY A 36 1.71 -3.56 1.63
CA GLY A 36 1.94 -4.88 1.06
C GLY A 36 3.11 -5.61 1.72
N ALA A 37 4.23 -4.92 1.93
CA ALA A 37 5.37 -5.48 2.66
C ALA A 37 4.99 -5.85 4.11
N TYR A 38 4.28 -4.98 4.82
CA TYR A 38 3.77 -5.25 6.17
C TYR A 38 2.87 -6.49 6.22
N LEU A 39 1.94 -6.64 5.26
CA LEU A 39 1.05 -7.79 5.18
C LEU A 39 1.80 -9.11 4.95
N ARG A 40 2.78 -9.09 4.05
CA ARG A 40 3.61 -10.25 3.78
C ARG A 40 4.46 -10.64 4.99
N ASP A 41 5.12 -9.67 5.61
CA ASP A 41 6.10 -9.92 6.67
C ASP A 41 5.44 -10.32 8.01
N HIS A 42 4.22 -9.84 8.30
CA HIS A 42 3.53 -10.10 9.57
C HIS A 42 2.39 -11.13 9.49
N PHE A 43 1.82 -11.35 8.30
CA PHE A 43 0.63 -12.19 8.12
C PHE A 43 0.76 -13.19 6.97
N GLU A 44 1.87 -13.19 6.23
CA GLU A 44 2.08 -14.04 5.04
C GLU A 44 0.97 -13.85 3.98
N ILE A 45 0.41 -12.63 3.90
CA ILE A 45 -0.64 -12.28 2.96
C ILE A 45 -0.03 -11.60 1.74
N GLU A 46 -0.17 -12.24 0.58
CA GLU A 46 0.20 -11.70 -0.74
C GLU A 46 -0.99 -11.54 -1.69
N ASP A 47 -2.19 -11.91 -1.23
CA ASP A 47 -3.47 -11.83 -1.95
C ASP A 47 -4.33 -10.73 -1.33
N ALA A 48 -4.70 -9.73 -2.13
CA ALA A 48 -5.49 -8.59 -1.69
C ALA A 48 -6.87 -8.99 -1.15
N LYS A 49 -7.44 -10.11 -1.61
CA LYS A 49 -8.74 -10.63 -1.13
C LYS A 49 -8.67 -11.19 0.28
N LYS A 50 -7.48 -11.53 0.76
CA LYS A 50 -7.25 -12.00 2.14
C LYS A 50 -7.06 -10.85 3.12
N VAL A 51 -6.98 -9.61 2.65
CA VAL A 51 -6.85 -8.44 3.52
C VAL A 51 -8.15 -8.16 4.24
N GLN A 52 -8.08 -8.12 5.57
CA GLN A 52 -9.22 -7.83 6.43
C GLN A 52 -9.07 -6.45 7.08
N SER A 53 -10.19 -5.91 7.55
CA SER A 53 -10.21 -4.61 8.24
C SER A 53 -9.31 -4.56 9.48
N GLY A 54 -9.05 -5.71 10.12
CA GLY A 54 -8.09 -5.84 11.22
C GLY A 54 -6.67 -5.42 10.83
N HIS A 55 -6.17 -5.90 9.68
CA HIS A 55 -4.81 -5.59 9.21
C HIS A 55 -4.65 -4.09 8.93
N ILE A 56 -5.69 -3.45 8.37
CA ILE A 56 -5.70 -2.01 8.08
C ILE A 56 -5.63 -1.21 9.39
N ARG A 57 -6.43 -1.60 10.40
CA ARG A 57 -6.42 -0.95 11.73
C ARG A 57 -5.06 -1.06 12.42
N GLN A 58 -4.37 -2.18 12.25
CA GLN A 58 -3.04 -2.41 12.82
C GLN A 58 -1.94 -1.63 12.08
N PHE A 59 -2.05 -1.47 10.75
CA PHE A 59 -1.07 -0.73 9.95
C PHE A 59 -1.14 0.80 10.14
N ALA A 60 -2.34 1.37 10.24
CA ALA A 60 -2.56 2.82 10.31
C ALA A 60 -1.65 3.58 11.31
N PRO A 61 -1.45 3.14 12.57
CA PRO A 61 -0.54 3.80 13.50
C PRO A 61 0.95 3.62 13.15
N LEU A 62 1.33 2.50 12.53
CA LEU A 62 2.73 2.17 12.19
C LEU A 62 3.26 3.03 11.02
N ARG A 63 2.38 3.53 10.17
CA ARG A 63 2.73 4.36 9.02
C ARG A 63 3.51 5.62 9.43
N ASN A 64 3.17 6.22 10.57
CA ASN A 64 3.82 7.46 11.03
C ASN A 64 5.27 7.22 11.48
N ILE A 65 5.60 6.03 11.99
CA ILE A 65 6.95 5.70 12.47
C ILE A 65 7.91 5.51 11.27
N HIS A 66 7.46 4.83 10.21
CA HIS A 66 8.28 4.60 9.02
C HIS A 66 8.55 5.87 8.19
N LEU A 67 7.66 6.87 8.23
CA LEU A 67 7.86 8.16 7.54
C LEU A 67 8.84 9.09 8.28
N VAL A 68 8.98 8.93 9.61
CA VAL A 68 9.94 9.72 10.41
C VAL A 68 11.37 9.18 10.26
N ASN A 69 11.54 7.88 10.03
CA ASN A 69 12.86 7.24 9.91
C ASN A 69 13.48 7.28 8.49
N ARG A 70 12.80 7.89 7.52
CA ARG A 70 13.32 8.10 6.14
C ARG A 70 13.61 9.57 5.82
N ARG A 71 13.93 10.38 6.83
CA ARG A 71 14.44 11.75 6.67
C ARG A 71 15.85 11.86 7.19
#